data_AF-A0A3D2W3N8-F1
#
_entry.id   AF-A0A3D2W3N8-F1
#
_cell.length_a   1.000
_cell.length_b   1.000
_cell.length_c   1.000
_cell.angle_alpha   90.00
_cell.angle_beta   90.00
_cell.angle_gamma   90.00
#
_symmetry.space_group_name_H-M   'P 1'
#
loop_
_entity.id
_entity.type
_entity.pdbx_description
1 polymer ?
#
loop_
_entity_poly.entity_id
_entity_poly.type
_entity_poly.pdbx_seq_one_letter_code
_entity_poly.pdbx_strand_id
1 'polypeptide(L)'
;MEKSMSAERGAWALFAAGAAWPFAYDRLAVLAMSPLERALRSSYCGGALQEVFQVLGHCLPCWTGAAALLLAGAGLLLRRPTSTAAPRH
;
A
#
# COMPACT_ATOMS: atom_id res chain seq x y z
N MET A 1 6.35 -27.73 6.70
CA MET A 1 7.13 -26.52 6.98
C MET A 1 7.15 -25.53 5.81
N GLU A 2 7.29 -25.96 4.55
CA GLU A 2 7.36 -25.08 3.37
C GLU A 2 6.25 -24.02 3.22
N LYS A 3 4.98 -24.39 3.46
CA LYS A 3 3.85 -23.44 3.36
C LYS A 3 3.95 -22.26 4.34
N SER A 4 4.53 -22.47 5.53
CA SER A 4 4.72 -21.43 6.53
C SER A 4 5.76 -20.40 6.07
N MET A 5 6.87 -20.87 5.48
CA MET A 5 7.94 -20.03 4.94
C MET A 5 7.47 -19.17 3.76
N SER A 6 6.59 -19.69 2.91
CA SER A 6 6.05 -18.92 1.78
C SER A 6 5.10 -17.81 2.22
N ALA A 7 4.28 -18.05 3.25
CA ALA A 7 3.34 -17.06 3.77
C ALA A 7 4.07 -15.90 4.46
N GLU A 8 5.12 -16.20 5.23
CA GLU A 8 5.95 -15.19 5.89
C GLU A 8 6.66 -14.27 4.88
N ARG A 9 7.26 -14.84 3.82
CA ARG A 9 7.84 -14.05 2.73
C ARG A 9 6.80 -13.13 2.05
N GLY A 10 5.60 -13.66 1.81
CA GLY A 10 4.49 -12.87 1.25
C GLY A 10 4.07 -11.72 2.16
N ALA A 11 3.97 -11.95 3.47
CA ALA A 11 3.64 -10.91 4.44
C ALA A 11 4.71 -9.81 4.49
N TRP A 12 5.99 -10.19 4.54
CA TRP A 12 7.09 -9.21 4.51
C TRP A 12 7.12 -8.39 3.23
N ALA A 13 6.84 -9.01 2.08
CA ALA A 13 6.72 -8.30 0.81
C ALA A 13 5.58 -7.26 0.84
N LEU A 14 4.43 -7.62 1.43
CA LEU A 14 3.29 -6.70 1.59
C LEU A 14 3.58 -5.56 2.56
N PHE A 15 4.28 -5.82 3.66
CA PHE A 15 4.72 -4.75 4.58
C PHE A 15 5.72 -3.80 3.93
N ALA A 16 6.72 -4.34 3.21
CA ALA A 16 7.67 -3.53 2.46
C ALA A 16 6.97 -2.68 1.38
N ALA A 17 6.02 -3.27 0.65
CA ALA A 17 5.21 -2.56 -0.33
C ALA A 17 4.37 -1.45 0.34
N GLY A 18 3.74 -1.74 1.48
CA GLY A 18 2.94 -0.76 2.23
C GLY A 18 3.78 0.43 2.72
N ALA A 19 4.99 0.19 3.21
CA ALA A 19 5.92 1.24 3.63
C ALA A 19 6.41 2.11 2.45
N ALA A 20 6.66 1.49 1.29
CA ALA A 20 7.09 2.20 0.08
C ALA A 20 5.93 2.86 -0.69
N TRP A 21 4.68 2.52 -0.37
CA TRP A 21 3.51 2.89 -1.16
C TRP A 21 3.33 4.40 -1.34
N PRO A 22 3.48 5.27 -0.33
CA PRO A 22 3.29 6.71 -0.51
C PRO A 22 4.26 7.31 -1.57
N PHE A 23 5.49 6.81 -1.62
CA PHE A 23 6.49 7.21 -2.61
C PHE A 23 6.17 6.63 -4.00
N ALA A 24 5.79 5.35 -4.06
CA ALA A 24 5.42 4.72 -5.32
C ALA A 24 4.21 5.39 -5.97
N TYR A 25 3.19 5.72 -5.17
CA TYR A 25 1.98 6.38 -5.64
C TYR A 25 2.27 7.79 -6.16
N ASP A 26 3.08 8.61 -5.46
CA ASP A 26 3.42 9.94 -5.96
C ASP A 26 4.16 9.87 -7.31
N ARG A 27 5.08 8.92 -7.48
CA ARG A 27 5.76 8.71 -8.77
C ARG A 27 4.79 8.29 -9.86
N LEU A 28 3.88 7.37 -9.58
CA LEU A 28 2.85 6.95 -10.53
C LEU A 28 1.93 8.12 -10.90
N ALA A 29 1.53 8.94 -9.93
CA ALA A 29 0.71 10.13 -10.16
C ALA A 29 1.43 11.13 -11.07
N VAL A 30 2.73 11.39 -10.84
CA VAL A 30 3.53 12.27 -11.71
C VAL A 30 3.69 11.70 -13.11
N LEU A 31 3.84 10.39 -13.26
CA LEU A 31 3.92 9.73 -14.56
C LEU A 31 2.59 9.77 -15.32
N ALA A 32 1.47 9.70 -14.61
CA ALA A 32 0.13 9.80 -15.18
C ALA A 32 -0.25 11.25 -15.58
N MET A 33 0.44 12.25 -15.04
CA MET A 33 0.18 13.65 -15.38
C MET A 33 0.68 14.02 -16.79
N SER A 34 -0.21 14.65 -17.53
CA SER A 34 0.11 15.37 -18.75
C SER A 34 1.15 16.49 -18.50
N PRO A 35 1.85 16.96 -19.55
CA PRO A 35 2.79 18.08 -19.42
C PRO A 35 2.14 19.35 -18.84
N LEU A 36 0.88 19.62 -19.20
CA LEU A 36 0.13 20.77 -18.71
C LEU A 36 -0.17 20.66 -17.21
N GLU A 37 -0.62 19.50 -16.74
CA GLU A 37 -0.88 19.25 -15.30
C GLU A 37 0.40 19.39 -14.47
N ARG A 38 1.54 18.93 -14.99
CA ARG A 38 2.85 19.13 -14.34
C ARG A 38 3.22 20.59 -14.22
N ALA A 39 3.00 21.40 -15.26
CA ALA A 39 3.27 22.83 -15.23
C ALA A 39 2.33 23.57 -14.24
N LEU A 40 1.07 23.13 -14.14
CA LEU A 40 0.08 23.70 -13.22
C LEU A 40 0.31 23.30 -11.76
N ARG A 41 0.87 22.11 -11.49
CA ARG A 41 1.15 21.63 -10.12
C ARG A 41 2.06 22.57 -9.32
N SER A 42 3.02 23.22 -9.96
CA SER A 42 3.92 24.20 -9.34
C SER A 42 3.39 25.63 -9.35
N SER A 43 2.24 25.87 -9.98
CA SER A 43 1.64 27.21 -10.07
C SER A 43 0.79 27.52 -8.83
N TYR A 44 0.72 28.80 -8.44
CA TYR A 44 0.01 29.27 -7.24
C TYR A 44 -1.48 28.88 -7.22
N CYS A 45 -2.11 28.71 -8.39
CA CYS A 45 -3.51 28.26 -8.52
C CYS A 45 -3.70 26.74 -8.28
N GLY A 46 -2.62 25.96 -8.22
CA GLY A 46 -2.61 24.51 -7.98
C GLY A 46 -2.19 24.11 -6.56
N GLY A 47 -1.91 25.08 -5.68
CA GLY A 47 -1.64 24.87 -4.25
C GLY A 47 -2.88 24.30 -3.55
N ALA A 48 -2.99 22.98 -3.58
CA ALA A 48 -4.27 22.29 -3.58
C ALA A 48 -4.89 22.16 -2.19
N LEU A 49 -6.22 22.09 -2.17
CA LEU A 49 -7.05 21.45 -1.13
C LEU A 49 -6.50 20.08 -0.62
N GLN A 50 -5.55 19.47 -1.33
CA GLN A 50 -4.82 18.26 -0.93
C GLN A 50 -3.94 18.45 0.32
N GLU A 51 -3.57 19.69 0.67
CA GLU A 51 -2.82 20.04 1.89
C GLU A 51 -3.63 19.79 3.17
N VAL A 52 -4.96 19.84 3.09
CA VAL A 52 -5.86 19.78 4.27
C VAL A 52 -5.81 18.42 4.99
N PHE A 53 -5.42 17.35 4.28
CA PHE A 53 -5.29 16.00 4.83
C PHE A 53 -3.91 15.39 4.52
N GLN A 54 -2.85 16.15 4.72
CA GLN A 54 -1.50 15.62 4.67
C GLN A 54 -1.07 15.02 6.00
N VAL A 55 -0.68 13.75 5.97
CA VAL A 55 0.02 13.08 7.06
C VAL A 55 1.43 12.78 6.55
N LEU A 56 2.46 13.29 7.23
CA LEU A 56 3.87 13.13 6.82
C LEU A 56 4.15 13.54 5.35
N GLY A 57 3.48 14.59 4.86
CA GLY A 57 3.68 15.09 3.48
C GLY A 57 3.01 14.26 2.38
N HIS A 58 2.14 13.30 2.74
CA HIS A 58 1.38 12.50 1.79
C HIS A 58 -0.12 12.61 2.05
N CYS A 59 -0.92 12.63 0.98
CA CYS A 59 -2.37 12.77 1.07
C CYS A 59 -3.07 11.47 1.54
N LEU A 60 -4.31 11.59 2.02
CA LEU A 60 -5.10 10.46 2.52
C LEU A 60 -5.15 9.25 1.54
N PRO A 61 -5.30 9.43 0.21
CA PRO A 61 -5.24 8.31 -0.73
C PRO A 61 -3.92 7.53 -0.75
N CYS A 62 -2.79 8.18 -0.47
CA CYS A 62 -1.52 7.47 -0.33
C CYS A 62 -1.55 6.56 0.91
N TRP A 63 -2.12 7.03 2.01
CA TRP A 63 -2.20 6.25 3.24
C TRP A 63 -3.22 5.12 3.17
N THR A 64 -4.31 5.26 2.41
CA THR A 64 -5.30 4.18 2.26
C THR A 64 -4.71 2.96 1.54
N GLY A 65 -3.92 3.18 0.48
CA GLY A 65 -3.22 2.08 -0.21
C GLY A 65 -2.14 1.43 0.65
N ALA A 66 -1.38 2.23 1.42
CA ALA A 66 -0.43 1.72 2.40
C ALA A 66 -1.15 0.85 3.45
N ALA A 67 -2.25 1.34 4.03
CA ALA A 67 -3.04 0.61 5.01
C ALA A 67 -3.58 -0.71 4.46
N ALA A 68 -4.08 -0.73 3.22
CA ALA A 68 -4.56 -1.95 2.57
C ALA A 68 -3.46 -3.02 2.46
N LEU A 69 -2.24 -2.64 2.07
CA LEU A 69 -1.10 -3.54 1.97
C LEU A 69 -0.65 -4.06 3.34
N LEU A 70 -0.60 -3.20 4.36
CA LEU A 70 -0.26 -3.59 5.73
C LEU A 70 -1.30 -4.56 6.29
N LEU A 71 -2.59 -4.30 6.09
CA LEU A 71 -3.68 -5.18 6.54
C LEU A 71 -3.66 -6.53 5.80
N ALA A 72 -3.34 -6.54 4.50
CA ALA A 72 -3.18 -7.79 3.75
C ALA A 72 -2.01 -8.62 4.29
N GLY A 73 -0.87 -7.99 4.61
CA GLY A 73 0.28 -8.65 5.23
C GLY A 73 -0.05 -9.24 6.61
N ALA A 74 -0.74 -8.47 7.45
CA ALA A 74 -1.23 -8.93 8.74
C ALA A 74 -2.22 -10.11 8.60
N GLY A 75 -3.15 -10.03 7.63
CA GLY A 75 -4.07 -11.12 7.33
C GLY A 75 -3.37 -12.40 6.88
N LEU A 76 -2.26 -12.29 6.14
CA LEU A 76 -1.46 -13.45 5.75
C LEU A 76 -0.76 -14.12 6.95
N LEU A 77 -0.27 -13.33 7.92
CA LEU A 77 0.34 -13.86 9.15
C LEU A 77 -0.68 -14.48 10.11
N LEU A 78 -1.90 -13.93 10.15
CA LEU A 78 -2.95 -14.38 11.07
C LEU A 78 -3.74 -15.59 10.55
N ARG A 79 -3.59 -15.95 9.26
CA ARG A 79 -4.22 -17.14 8.70
C ARG A 79 -3.64 -18.41 9.31
N ARG A 80 -4.40 -19.01 10.23
CA ARG A 80 -4.09 -20.37 10.71
C ARG A 80 -4.30 -21.37 9.57
N PRO A 81 -3.39 -22.34 9.39
CA PRO A 81 -3.67 -23.46 8.49
C PRO A 81 -4.90 -24.18 9.03
N THR A 82 -5.96 -24.25 8.22
CA THR A 82 -7.10 -25.11 8.49
C THR A 82 -6.59 -26.54 8.49
N SER A 83 -6.37 -27.09 9.68
CA SER A 83 -6.07 -28.50 9.84
C SER A 83 -7.28 -29.25 9.31
N THR A 84 -7.16 -29.82 8.11
CA THR A 84 -8.18 -30.71 7.55
C THR A 84 -8.17 -31.93 8.45
N ALA A 85 -9.01 -31.92 9.48
CA ALA A 85 -9.21 -33.06 10.34
C ALA A 85 -9.68 -34.21 9.46
N ALA A 86 -8.79 -35.18 9.24
CA ALA A 86 -9.13 -36.38 8.50
C ALA A 86 -10.28 -37.11 9.23
N PRO A 87 -11.33 -37.55 8.52
CA PRO A 87 -12.35 -38.40 9.12
C PRO A 87 -11.70 -39.72 9.56
N ARG A 88 -11.77 -40.01 10.86
CA ARG A 88 -11.41 -41.33 11.39
C ARG A 88 -12.57 -42.29 11.04
N HIS A 89 -12.26 -43.29 10.23
CA HIS A 89 -13.09 -44.48 10.04
C HIS A 89 -12.59 -45.59 10.97
#